data_AF-Q1PVG6-F1
#
_entry.id   AF-Q1PVG6-F1
#
_cell.length_a   1.000
_cell.length_b   1.000
_cell.length_c   1.000
_cell.angle_alpha   90.00
_cell.angle_beta   90.00
_cell.angle_gamma   90.00
#
_symmetry.space_group_name_H-M   'P 1'
#
loop_
_entity.id
_entity.type
_entity.pdbx_description
1 polymer ?
#
loop_
_entity_poly.entity_id
_entity_poly.type
_entity_poly.pdbx_seq_one_letter_code
_entity_poly.pdbx_strand_id
1 'polypeptide(L)'
;MRNFLLNLLERFETTVHKFNGNGNGNGNGKHPIPELIKHELSLENTYFRTTASTTQKTENPLDDSIDRAQRYLINQQNITDGHWVGILEADTTLTSEYIMLMHFLNRVDYEKQGKAVAFLLKQQLTDGGWNIYYGGASEISASVKAYFALKLAGYSENESFMKKAKECILGMGGIMNANCFTKIYLAMFGQVDWQAVPAFR
;
A
#
# COMPACT_ATOMS: atom_id res chain seq x y z
N MET A 1 -13.43 -16.62 27.22
CA MET A 1 -12.75 -15.87 26.14
C MET A 1 -11.55 -15.03 26.60
N ARG A 2 -11.52 -14.47 27.83
CA ARG A 2 -10.38 -13.68 28.35
C ARG A 2 -9.05 -14.45 28.39
N ASN A 3 -9.07 -15.77 28.64
CA ASN A 3 -7.86 -16.61 28.73
C ASN A 3 -7.26 -17.01 27.37
N PHE A 4 -7.98 -16.85 26.26
CA PHE A 4 -7.45 -17.13 24.92
C PHE A 4 -6.65 -15.93 24.37
N LEU A 5 -7.13 -14.71 24.63
CA LEU A 5 -6.43 -13.48 24.27
C LEU A 5 -5.18 -13.22 25.12
N LEU A 6 -5.20 -13.59 26.41
CA LEU A 6 -4.02 -13.51 27.27
C LEU A 6 -2.92 -14.50 26.84
N ASN A 7 -3.28 -15.73 26.44
CA ASN A 7 -2.33 -16.70 25.90
C ASN A 7 -1.76 -16.30 24.52
N LEU A 8 -2.51 -15.53 23.72
CA LEU A 8 -2.04 -15.05 22.42
C LEU A 8 -0.98 -13.94 22.59
N LEU A 9 -1.17 -13.03 23.56
CA LEU A 9 -0.23 -11.96 23.86
C LEU A 9 1.06 -12.48 24.53
N GLU A 10 0.97 -13.45 25.45
CA GLU A 10 2.17 -14.12 26.00
C GLU A 10 2.99 -14.83 24.91
N ARG A 11 2.33 -15.35 23.86
CA ARG A 11 2.99 -15.99 22.72
C ARG A 11 3.74 -15.01 21.80
N PHE A 12 3.37 -13.73 21.81
CA PHE A 12 4.06 -12.69 21.05
C PHE A 12 5.23 -12.08 21.82
N GLU A 13 5.18 -12.03 23.15
CA GLU A 13 6.27 -11.46 23.97
C GLU A 13 7.41 -12.45 24.27
N THR A 14 7.15 -13.77 24.22
CA THR A 14 8.17 -14.78 24.59
C THR A 14 8.83 -15.51 23.43
N THR A 15 8.51 -15.16 22.18
CA THR A 15 9.23 -15.70 21.03
C THR A 15 9.49 -14.62 19.99
N VAL A 16 10.43 -13.74 20.31
CA VAL A 16 11.29 -13.18 19.25
C VAL A 16 12.04 -14.37 18.67
N HIS A 17 11.46 -15.02 17.66
CA HIS A 17 12.26 -15.77 16.72
C HIS A 17 13.19 -14.74 16.06
N LYS A 18 14.37 -14.54 16.65
CA LYS A 18 15.54 -14.23 15.85
C LYS A 18 15.52 -15.28 14.76
N PHE A 19 15.44 -14.85 13.51
CA PHE A 19 15.64 -15.70 12.36
C PHE A 19 17.10 -16.17 12.42
N ASN A 20 17.35 -17.18 13.24
CA ASN A 20 18.62 -17.86 13.32
C ASN A 20 18.57 -18.79 12.10
N GLY A 21 19.11 -18.31 10.98
CA GLY A 21 19.38 -19.15 9.81
C GLY A 21 20.15 -20.35 10.31
N ASN A 22 19.47 -21.48 10.42
CA ASN A 22 20.03 -22.65 11.06
C ASN A 22 21.18 -23.13 10.19
N GLY A 23 22.38 -23.18 10.76
CA GLY A 23 23.58 -23.78 10.19
C GLY A 23 23.48 -25.30 10.10
N ASN A 24 22.42 -25.79 9.44
CA ASN A 24 22.34 -27.15 8.95
C ASN A 24 21.98 -27.06 7.47
N GLY A 25 23.01 -27.20 6.64
CA GLY A 25 22.91 -27.10 5.19
C GLY A 25 21.86 -28.05 4.64
N ASN A 26 20.75 -27.49 4.17
CA ASN A 26 19.93 -27.99 3.05
C ASN A 26 18.73 -27.06 2.71
N GLY A 27 18.86 -25.75 2.94
CA GLY A 27 17.95 -24.75 2.37
C GLY A 27 18.61 -24.08 1.17
N ASN A 28 17.90 -23.94 0.05
CA ASN A 28 18.35 -23.23 -1.16
C ASN A 28 18.46 -21.69 -0.96
N GLY A 29 19.02 -21.24 0.15
CA GLY A 29 19.27 -19.83 0.48
C GLY A 29 20.61 -19.32 -0.05
N LYS A 30 20.89 -19.50 -1.33
CA LYS A 30 22.17 -19.06 -1.94
C LYS A 30 22.27 -17.55 -2.20
N HIS A 31 21.23 -16.78 -1.88
CA HIS A 31 21.27 -15.33 -2.01
C HIS A 31 20.89 -14.70 -0.67
N PRO A 32 21.84 -14.08 0.06
CA PRO A 32 21.49 -13.27 1.21
C PRO A 32 20.60 -12.12 0.75
N ILE A 33 19.45 -11.93 1.40
CA ILE A 33 18.60 -10.77 1.17
C ILE A 33 19.40 -9.55 1.65
N PRO A 34 19.77 -8.59 0.79
CA PRO A 34 20.48 -7.40 1.22
C PRO A 34 19.62 -6.63 2.22
N GLU A 35 20.24 -6.17 3.31
CA GLU A 35 19.58 -5.31 4.29
C GLU A 35 19.36 -3.94 3.64
N LEU A 36 18.14 -3.69 3.16
CA LEU A 36 17.77 -2.44 2.49
C LEU A 36 17.97 -1.26 3.45
N ILE A 37 18.95 -0.41 3.14
CA ILE A 37 19.33 0.71 4.02
C ILE A 37 18.31 1.83 3.83
N LYS A 38 17.86 2.45 4.92
CA LYS A 38 16.78 3.45 4.99
C LYS A 38 16.87 4.62 3.98
N HIS A 39 18.05 4.91 3.42
CA HIS A 39 18.24 5.95 2.41
C HIS A 39 17.89 5.49 0.97
N GLU A 40 17.96 4.18 0.68
CA GLU A 40 17.51 3.58 -0.58
C GLU A 40 15.98 3.53 -0.70
N LEU A 41 15.28 3.66 0.44
CA LEU A 41 13.82 3.79 0.53
C LEU A 41 13.34 5.24 0.35
N SER A 42 14.21 6.16 -0.06
CA SER A 42 13.79 7.52 -0.39
C SER A 42 12.98 7.52 -1.70
N LEU A 43 11.69 7.81 -1.59
CA LEU A 43 10.74 7.93 -2.71
C LEU A 43 10.96 9.19 -3.56
N GLU A 44 12.13 9.83 -3.44
CA GLU A 44 12.45 11.02 -4.20
C GLU A 44 13.00 10.60 -5.56
N ASN A 45 12.10 10.58 -6.55
CA ASN A 45 12.43 10.37 -7.97
C ASN A 45 13.57 11.28 -8.40
N THR A 46 14.79 10.73 -8.45
CA THR A 46 15.89 11.38 -9.16
C THR A 46 15.67 11.11 -10.65
N TYR A 47 14.94 12.02 -11.31
CA TYR A 47 14.82 12.01 -12.76
C TYR A 47 16.20 12.27 -13.38
N PHE A 48 16.92 11.20 -13.70
CA PHE A 48 18.14 11.32 -14.50
C PHE A 48 17.76 11.78 -15.91
N ARG A 49 18.00 13.07 -16.20
CA ARG A 49 18.00 13.59 -17.57
C ARG A 49 19.19 12.98 -18.32
N THR A 50 18.93 12.02 -19.19
CA THR A 50 19.96 11.54 -20.12
C THR A 50 20.17 12.60 -21.21
N THR A 51 21.30 13.30 -21.18
CA THR A 51 21.82 14.01 -22.34
C THR A 51 22.46 12.99 -23.27
N ALA A 52 21.71 12.47 -24.23
CA ALA A 52 22.26 11.62 -25.28
C ALA A 52 23.06 12.48 -26.28
N SER A 53 24.34 12.15 -26.42
CA SER A 53 25.23 12.68 -27.48
C SER A 53 24.92 12.02 -28.83
N THR A 54 25.25 12.75 -29.89
CA THR A 54 24.67 12.76 -31.24
C THR A 54 25.09 11.61 -32.18
N THR A 55 24.07 11.03 -32.85
CA THR A 55 23.99 10.35 -34.17
C THR A 55 24.95 9.23 -34.56
N GLN A 56 24.39 8.02 -34.67
CA GLN A 56 24.57 7.17 -35.85
C GLN A 56 23.21 7.03 -36.55
N LYS A 57 23.21 7.18 -37.87
CA LYS A 57 22.01 7.07 -38.73
C LYS A 57 21.65 5.59 -38.86
N THR A 58 20.67 5.14 -38.09
CA THR A 58 20.09 3.79 -38.22
C THR A 58 19.11 3.76 -39.38
N GLU A 59 19.28 2.76 -40.23
CA GLU A 59 18.27 2.26 -41.16
C GLU A 59 16.98 1.95 -40.38
N ASN A 60 15.82 2.31 -40.94
CA ASN A 60 14.47 2.08 -40.37
C ASN A 60 14.16 2.74 -38.99
N PRO A 61 13.19 3.68 -38.91
CA PRO A 61 12.75 4.30 -37.66
C PRO A 61 12.32 3.34 -36.53
N LEU A 62 11.89 2.11 -36.90
CA LEU A 62 11.58 1.06 -35.93
C LEU A 62 12.84 0.60 -35.19
N ASP A 63 13.96 0.41 -35.90
CA ASP A 63 15.20 -0.11 -35.32
C ASP A 63 15.85 0.92 -34.39
N ASP A 64 15.78 2.21 -34.72
CA ASP A 64 16.17 3.29 -33.80
C ASP A 64 15.32 3.29 -32.51
N SER A 65 14.02 3.07 -32.64
CA SER A 65 13.10 3.05 -31.50
C SER A 65 13.37 1.86 -30.58
N ILE A 66 13.67 0.69 -31.15
CA ILE A 66 14.04 -0.53 -30.41
C ILE A 66 15.35 -0.31 -29.67
N ASP A 67 16.40 0.17 -30.35
CA ASP A 67 17.72 0.40 -29.75
C ASP A 67 17.63 1.43 -28.60
N ARG A 68 16.87 2.50 -28.78
CA ARG A 68 16.61 3.47 -27.71
C ARG A 68 15.89 2.87 -26.51
N ALA A 69 14.87 2.04 -26.72
CA ALA A 69 14.12 1.40 -25.64
C ALA A 69 14.98 0.39 -24.87
N GLN A 70 15.78 -0.41 -25.59
CA GLN A 70 16.74 -1.35 -24.98
C GLN A 70 17.78 -0.60 -24.15
N ARG A 71 18.40 0.45 -24.70
CA ARG A 71 19.36 1.28 -23.97
C ARG A 71 18.73 1.89 -22.71
N TYR A 72 17.51 2.39 -22.81
CA TYR A 72 16.79 2.93 -21.65
C TYR A 72 16.61 1.86 -20.57
N LEU A 73 16.06 0.69 -20.91
CA LEU A 73 15.81 -0.38 -19.94
C LEU A 73 17.10 -0.92 -19.31
N ILE A 74 18.15 -1.19 -20.10
CA ILE A 74 19.43 -1.66 -19.59
C ILE A 74 20.05 -0.62 -18.64
N ASN A 75 19.92 0.67 -18.95
CA ASN A 75 20.40 1.74 -18.07
C ASN A 75 19.60 1.86 -16.75
N GLN A 76 18.41 1.26 -16.65
CA GLN A 76 17.64 1.18 -15.40
C GLN A 76 17.95 -0.09 -14.58
N GLN A 77 18.75 -1.02 -15.11
CA GLN A 77 19.08 -2.26 -14.43
C GLN A 77 20.06 -1.98 -13.27
N ASN A 78 19.85 -2.61 -12.12
CA ASN A 78 20.78 -2.53 -11.01
C ASN A 78 22.13 -3.11 -11.45
N ILE A 79 23.20 -2.31 -11.35
CA ILE A 79 24.54 -2.69 -11.82
C ILE A 79 25.19 -3.79 -10.97
N THR A 80 24.72 -3.99 -9.74
CA THR A 80 25.34 -4.91 -8.79
C THR A 80 24.84 -6.35 -8.95
N ASP A 81 23.56 -6.54 -9.26
CA ASP A 81 22.92 -7.86 -9.25
C ASP A 81 21.91 -8.08 -10.39
N GLY A 82 21.74 -7.10 -11.28
CA GLY A 82 21.03 -7.28 -12.56
C GLY A 82 19.50 -7.28 -12.47
N HIS A 83 18.89 -6.87 -11.36
CA HIS A 83 17.42 -6.75 -11.29
C HIS A 83 16.93 -5.38 -11.77
N TRP A 84 15.62 -5.28 -12.02
CA TRP A 84 14.92 -4.01 -12.24
C TRP A 84 14.00 -3.71 -11.07
N VAL A 85 13.97 -2.44 -10.66
CA VAL A 85 13.03 -1.94 -9.66
C VAL A 85 12.04 -1.03 -10.35
N GLY A 86 10.76 -1.40 -10.30
CA GLY A 86 9.65 -0.58 -10.74
C GLY A 86 8.70 -0.30 -9.59
N ILE A 87 7.98 0.81 -9.67
CA ILE A 87 6.89 1.09 -8.74
C ILE A 87 5.72 0.18 -9.11
N LEU A 88 5.31 -0.68 -8.17
CA LEU A 88 4.06 -1.40 -8.28
C LEU A 88 2.95 -0.51 -7.68
N GLU A 89 2.35 0.31 -8.54
CA GLU A 89 1.23 1.15 -8.13
C GLU A 89 -0.03 0.31 -7.92
N ALA A 90 -0.74 0.60 -6.83
CA ALA A 90 -2.01 0.01 -6.48
C ALA A 90 -2.98 1.12 -6.02
N ASP A 91 -4.17 0.72 -5.62
CA ASP A 91 -5.17 1.64 -5.08
C ASP A 91 -4.87 2.08 -3.63
N THR A 92 -5.79 2.83 -3.03
CA THR A 92 -5.65 3.36 -1.67
C THR A 92 -5.96 2.37 -0.56
N THR A 93 -6.39 1.14 -0.86
CA THR A 93 -6.84 0.17 0.15
C THR A 93 -5.69 -0.27 1.04
N LEU A 94 -4.53 -0.64 0.48
CA LEU A 94 -3.36 -1.06 1.26
C LEU A 94 -2.86 0.06 2.18
N THR A 95 -2.82 1.30 1.69
CA THR A 95 -2.42 2.47 2.49
C THR A 95 -3.41 2.74 3.62
N SER A 96 -4.70 2.60 3.35
CA SER A 96 -5.76 2.75 4.37
C SER A 96 -5.66 1.65 5.44
N GLU A 97 -5.49 0.39 5.01
CA GLU A 97 -5.32 -0.77 5.87
C GLU A 97 -4.06 -0.70 6.72
N TYR A 98 -2.97 -0.12 6.19
CA TYR A 98 -1.76 0.15 6.95
C TYR A 98 -2.04 1.11 8.12
N ILE A 99 -2.72 2.24 7.86
CA ILE A 99 -3.12 3.19 8.93
C ILE A 99 -3.97 2.46 9.97
N MET A 100 -4.99 1.72 9.52
CA MET A 100 -5.85 0.93 10.40
C MET A 100 -5.03 -0.07 11.24
N LEU A 101 -4.15 -0.85 10.62
CA LEU A 101 -3.32 -1.83 11.34
C LEU A 101 -2.44 -1.17 12.40
N MET A 102 -1.79 -0.04 12.08
CA MET A 102 -0.92 0.66 13.03
C MET A 102 -1.71 1.21 14.22
N HIS A 103 -2.92 1.73 13.98
CA HIS A 103 -3.83 2.14 15.06
C HIS A 103 -4.30 0.95 15.91
N PHE A 104 -4.68 -0.16 15.27
CA PHE A 104 -5.13 -1.37 15.97
C PHE A 104 -4.04 -1.93 16.89
N LEU A 105 -2.78 -1.92 16.44
CA LEU A 105 -1.63 -2.37 17.21
C LEU A 105 -1.09 -1.34 18.21
N ASN A 106 -1.64 -0.12 18.23
CA ASN A 106 -1.12 1.01 19.01
C ASN A 106 0.37 1.29 18.73
N ARG A 107 0.78 1.23 17.45
CA ARG A 107 2.16 1.42 16.97
C ARG A 107 2.26 2.50 15.89
N VAL A 108 1.46 3.56 16.04
CA VAL A 108 1.38 4.63 15.05
C VAL A 108 2.71 5.39 14.95
N ASP A 109 3.30 5.36 13.76
CA ASP A 109 4.36 6.29 13.34
C ASP A 109 3.68 7.47 12.63
N TYR A 110 3.61 8.62 13.33
CA TYR A 110 2.88 9.80 12.85
C TYR A 110 3.50 10.44 11.61
N GLU A 111 4.81 10.28 11.38
CA GLU A 111 5.46 10.78 10.16
C GLU A 111 5.01 9.96 8.96
N LYS A 112 5.04 8.63 9.08
CA LYS A 112 4.55 7.72 8.03
C LYS A 112 3.05 7.88 7.81
N GLN A 113 2.27 8.03 8.87
CA GLN A 113 0.84 8.31 8.77
C GLN A 113 0.59 9.60 8.01
N GLY A 114 1.35 10.67 8.28
CA GLY A 114 1.23 11.93 7.55
C GLY A 114 1.43 11.75 6.03
N LYS A 115 2.43 10.96 5.63
CA LYS A 115 2.66 10.62 4.21
C LYS A 115 1.52 9.80 3.61
N ALA A 116 1.04 8.80 4.35
CA ALA A 116 -0.09 7.96 3.94
C ALA A 116 -1.38 8.78 3.77
N VAL A 117 -1.68 9.66 4.73
CA VAL A 117 -2.82 10.60 4.67
C VAL A 117 -2.71 11.52 3.46
N ALA A 118 -1.54 12.13 3.22
CA ALA A 118 -1.35 12.99 2.06
C ALA A 118 -1.60 12.25 0.74
N PHE A 119 -1.21 10.97 0.65
CA PHE A 119 -1.54 10.11 -0.48
C PHE A 119 -3.05 9.87 -0.60
N LEU A 120 -3.74 9.52 0.49
CA LEU A 120 -5.20 9.32 0.47
C LEU A 120 -5.95 10.57 0.01
N LEU A 121 -5.59 11.75 0.53
CA LEU A 121 -6.20 13.02 0.14
C LEU A 121 -5.95 13.35 -1.34
N LYS A 122 -4.73 13.07 -1.84
CA LYS A 122 -4.39 13.29 -3.26
C LYS A 122 -5.20 12.39 -4.20
N GLN A 123 -5.53 11.17 -3.78
CA GLN A 123 -6.25 10.18 -4.59
C GLN A 123 -7.78 10.32 -4.50
N GLN A 124 -8.30 11.23 -3.67
CA GLN A 124 -9.74 11.42 -3.56
C GLN A 124 -10.30 11.99 -4.88
N LEU A 125 -11.38 11.38 -5.36
CA LEU A 125 -12.07 11.80 -6.57
C LEU A 125 -12.94 13.03 -6.33
N THR A 126 -13.40 13.65 -7.42
CA THR A 126 -14.19 14.90 -7.37
C THR A 126 -15.55 14.73 -6.70
N ASP A 127 -16.13 13.54 -6.78
CA ASP A 127 -17.36 13.12 -6.09
C ASP A 127 -17.14 12.78 -4.60
N GLY A 128 -15.88 12.74 -4.14
CA GLY A 128 -15.48 12.47 -2.77
C GLY A 128 -15.09 11.03 -2.48
N GLY A 129 -15.24 10.08 -3.41
CA GLY A 129 -14.86 8.69 -3.21
C GLY A 129 -13.42 8.37 -3.63
N TRP A 130 -13.11 7.08 -3.69
CA TRP A 130 -11.83 6.52 -4.13
C TRP A 130 -12.06 5.33 -5.06
N ASN A 131 -11.21 5.18 -6.08
CA ASN A 131 -11.27 4.08 -7.05
C ASN A 131 -10.23 2.99 -6.77
N ILE A 132 -10.35 1.88 -7.49
CA ILE A 132 -9.42 0.72 -7.42
C ILE A 132 -8.52 0.59 -8.66
N TYR A 133 -8.66 1.49 -9.64
CA TYR A 133 -7.80 1.58 -10.82
C TYR A 133 -7.79 3.01 -11.37
N TYR A 134 -6.73 3.36 -12.11
CA TYR A 134 -6.56 4.70 -12.67
C TYR A 134 -7.73 5.11 -13.58
N GLY A 135 -8.32 6.28 -13.31
CA GLY A 135 -9.46 6.80 -14.07
C GLY A 135 -10.79 6.06 -13.82
N GLY A 136 -10.83 5.14 -12.86
CA GLY A 136 -12.06 4.45 -12.46
C GLY A 136 -13.00 5.33 -11.65
N ALA A 137 -14.26 4.90 -11.57
CA ALA A 137 -15.26 5.49 -10.67
C ALA A 137 -14.99 5.13 -9.21
N SER A 138 -15.62 5.85 -8.29
CA SER A 138 -15.62 5.54 -6.86
C SER A 138 -16.09 4.11 -6.61
N GLU A 139 -15.34 3.37 -5.79
CA GLU A 139 -15.65 2.03 -5.35
C GLU A 139 -15.93 2.05 -3.84
N ILE A 140 -17.00 1.36 -3.43
CA ILE A 140 -17.53 1.45 -2.07
C ILE A 140 -16.53 0.98 -1.01
N SER A 141 -15.81 -0.11 -1.25
CA SER A 141 -14.88 -0.72 -0.29
C SER A 141 -13.64 0.16 -0.08
N ALA A 142 -13.05 0.66 -1.17
CA ALA A 142 -11.93 1.60 -1.14
C ALA A 142 -12.33 2.90 -0.44
N SER A 143 -13.50 3.45 -0.77
CA SER A 143 -13.99 4.70 -0.18
C SER A 143 -14.24 4.59 1.32
N VAL A 144 -14.86 3.50 1.78
CA VAL A 144 -15.10 3.24 3.21
C VAL A 144 -13.77 3.10 3.97
N LYS A 145 -12.80 2.35 3.43
CA LYS A 145 -11.47 2.18 4.04
C LYS A 145 -10.73 3.51 4.16
N ALA A 146 -10.68 4.30 3.08
CA ALA A 146 -10.02 5.59 3.07
C ALA A 146 -10.67 6.58 4.05
N TYR A 147 -11.99 6.68 4.06
CA TYR A 147 -12.73 7.52 5.00
C TYR A 147 -12.45 7.14 6.46
N PHE A 148 -12.47 5.84 6.78
CA PHE A 148 -12.22 5.38 8.13
C PHE A 148 -10.77 5.60 8.57
N ALA A 149 -9.80 5.34 7.68
CA ALA A 149 -8.39 5.63 7.92
C ALA A 149 -8.15 7.13 8.20
N LEU A 150 -8.83 8.02 7.45
CA LEU A 150 -8.76 9.47 7.69
C LEU A 150 -9.39 9.87 9.04
N LYS A 151 -10.51 9.25 9.45
CA LYS A 151 -11.06 9.47 10.82
C LYS A 151 -10.08 9.01 11.90
N LEU A 152 -9.44 7.85 11.74
CA LEU A 152 -8.41 7.37 12.68
C LEU A 152 -7.22 8.33 12.77
N ALA A 153 -6.82 8.92 11.64
CA ALA A 153 -5.76 9.91 11.57
C ALA A 153 -6.14 11.29 12.17
N GLY A 154 -7.37 11.47 12.66
CA GLY A 154 -7.82 12.66 13.38
C GLY A 154 -8.67 13.64 12.55
N TYR A 155 -9.02 13.31 11.31
CA TYR A 155 -9.87 14.20 10.51
C TYR A 155 -11.33 14.14 10.94
N SER A 156 -11.90 15.32 11.13
CA SER A 156 -13.29 15.49 11.54
C SER A 156 -14.24 15.18 10.38
N GLU A 157 -15.36 14.54 10.68
CA GLU A 157 -16.44 14.33 9.69
C GLU A 157 -17.09 15.63 9.22
N ASN A 158 -16.81 16.75 9.89
CA ASN A 158 -17.31 18.06 9.52
C ASN A 158 -16.50 18.76 8.41
N GLU A 159 -15.31 18.24 8.11
CA GLU A 159 -14.46 18.73 7.02
C GLU A 159 -15.17 18.56 5.68
N SER A 160 -14.99 19.52 4.77
CA SER A 160 -15.72 19.54 3.48
C SER A 160 -15.48 18.28 2.64
N PHE A 161 -14.23 17.81 2.57
CA PHE A 161 -13.85 16.62 1.82
C PHE A 161 -14.33 15.32 2.50
N MET A 162 -14.44 15.30 3.83
CA MET A 162 -15.02 14.18 4.58
C MET A 162 -16.54 14.10 4.39
N LYS A 163 -17.24 15.24 4.37
CA LYS A 163 -18.68 15.28 4.07
C LYS A 163 -18.99 14.71 2.70
N LYS A 164 -18.25 15.13 1.66
CA LYS A 164 -18.38 14.58 0.31
C LYS A 164 -18.13 13.07 0.27
N ALA A 165 -17.06 12.60 0.92
CA ALA A 165 -16.79 11.17 1.03
C ALA A 165 -17.95 10.41 1.70
N LYS A 166 -18.50 10.94 2.81
CA LYS A 166 -19.64 10.35 3.50
C LYS A 166 -20.88 10.31 2.60
N GLU A 167 -21.19 11.38 1.90
CA GLU A 167 -22.31 11.46 0.94
C GLU A 167 -22.14 10.44 -0.20
N CYS A 168 -20.94 10.35 -0.79
CA CYS A 168 -20.59 9.38 -1.82
C CYS A 168 -20.78 7.93 -1.32
N ILE A 169 -20.23 7.61 -0.13
CA ILE A 169 -20.36 6.29 0.50
C ILE A 169 -21.82 5.92 0.75
N LEU A 170 -22.61 6.85 1.30
CA LEU A 170 -24.03 6.62 1.55
C LEU A 170 -24.82 6.46 0.24
N GLY A 171 -24.49 7.23 -0.79
CA GLY A 171 -25.08 7.11 -2.13
C GLY A 171 -24.80 5.75 -2.79
N MET A 172 -23.68 5.11 -2.47
CA MET A 172 -23.33 3.75 -2.91
C MET A 172 -23.93 2.63 -2.03
N GLY A 173 -24.78 2.97 -1.06
CA GLY A 173 -25.44 2.02 -0.14
C GLY A 173 -24.66 1.71 1.14
N GLY A 174 -23.60 2.46 1.41
CA GLY A 174 -22.86 2.42 2.67
C GLY A 174 -22.12 1.10 2.93
N ILE A 175 -21.75 0.90 4.20
CA ILE A 175 -20.90 -0.21 4.65
C ILE A 175 -21.48 -1.59 4.31
N MET A 176 -22.81 -1.72 4.24
CA MET A 176 -23.46 -3.00 3.94
C MET A 176 -23.15 -3.49 2.53
N ASN A 177 -22.90 -2.59 1.59
CA ASN A 177 -22.51 -2.93 0.22
C ASN A 177 -20.99 -3.13 0.04
N ALA A 178 -20.19 -2.85 1.08
CA ALA A 178 -18.75 -3.10 1.02
C ALA A 178 -18.44 -4.61 1.05
N ASN A 179 -17.27 -4.96 0.49
CA ASN A 179 -16.80 -6.34 0.48
C ASN A 179 -16.49 -6.89 1.89
N CYS A 180 -16.27 -8.21 1.98
CA CYS A 180 -16.04 -8.89 3.26
C CYS A 180 -14.77 -8.40 3.98
N PHE A 181 -13.70 -8.08 3.26
CA PHE A 181 -12.46 -7.58 3.87
C PHE A 181 -12.67 -6.23 4.56
N THR A 182 -13.37 -5.29 3.93
CA THR A 182 -13.74 -4.03 4.57
C THR A 182 -14.53 -4.25 5.84
N LYS A 183 -15.49 -5.18 5.83
CA LYS A 183 -16.29 -5.52 7.02
C LYS A 183 -15.46 -6.14 8.13
N ILE A 184 -14.50 -7.03 7.80
CA ILE A 184 -13.55 -7.60 8.78
C ILE A 184 -12.76 -6.47 9.46
N TYR A 185 -12.19 -5.57 8.67
CA TYR A 185 -11.44 -4.42 9.18
C TYR A 185 -12.29 -3.54 10.09
N LEU A 186 -13.53 -3.21 9.71
CA LEU A 186 -14.44 -2.43 10.55
C LEU A 186 -14.86 -3.17 11.84
N ALA A 187 -15.06 -4.49 11.76
CA ALA A 187 -15.41 -5.32 12.91
C ALA A 187 -14.28 -5.42 13.93
N MET A 188 -13.01 -5.44 13.49
CA MET A 188 -11.85 -5.34 14.39
C MET A 188 -11.88 -4.06 15.24
N PHE A 189 -12.45 -2.97 14.72
CA PHE A 189 -12.61 -1.69 15.43
C PHE A 189 -13.99 -1.51 16.09
N GLY A 190 -14.81 -2.57 16.12
CA GLY A 190 -16.16 -2.52 16.70
C GLY A 190 -17.14 -1.60 15.97
N GLN A 191 -16.84 -1.21 14.72
CA GLN A 191 -17.72 -0.35 13.92
C GLN A 191 -18.85 -1.14 13.23
N VAL A 192 -18.67 -2.45 13.11
CA VAL A 192 -19.62 -3.40 12.52
C VAL A 192 -19.63 -4.66 13.39
N ASP A 193 -20.80 -5.27 13.57
CA ASP A 193 -20.90 -6.56 14.27
C ASP A 193 -20.26 -7.67 13.43
N TRP A 194 -19.51 -8.59 14.07
CA TRP A 194 -18.94 -9.76 13.41
C TRP A 194 -19.98 -10.64 12.71
N GLN A 195 -21.27 -10.58 13.10
CA GLN A 195 -22.37 -11.25 12.40
C GLN A 195 -22.57 -10.75 10.96
N ALA A 196 -22.14 -9.54 10.63
CA ALA A 196 -22.20 -9.01 9.26
C ALA A 196 -21.05 -9.49 8.37
N VAL A 197 -20.05 -10.17 8.93
CA VAL A 197 -18.93 -10.77 8.20
C VAL A 197 -19.29 -12.21 7.86
N PRO A 198 -19.24 -12.63 6.58
CA PRO A 198 -19.47 -14.03 6.22
C PRO A 198 -18.49 -14.95 6.95
N ALA A 199 -19.00 -15.96 7.66
CA ALA A 199 -18.17 -16.96 8.29
C ALA A 199 -17.52 -17.86 7.22
N PHE A 200 -16.22 -18.12 7.36
CA PHE A 200 -15.57 -19.21 6.64
C PHE A 200 -16.14 -20.51 7.19
N ARG A 201 -16.88 -21.26 6.37
CA ARG A 201 -17.47 -22.54 6.72
C ARG A 201 -16.91 -23.63 5.83
#